data_AF-Q0YS30-F1
#
_entry.id   AF-Q0YS30-F1
#
_cell.length_a   1.000
_cell.length_b   1.000
_cell.length_c   1.000
_cell.angle_alpha   90.00
_cell.angle_beta   90.00
_cell.angle_gamma   90.00
#
_symmetry.space_group_name_H-M   'P 1'
#
loop_
_entity.id
_entity.type
_entity.pdbx_description
1 polymer ?
#
loop_
_entity_poly.entity_id
_entity_poly.type
_entity_poly.pdbx_seq_one_letter_code
_entity_poly.pdbx_strand_id
1 'polypeptide(L)'
;MNHVITGMFISDYIDALQAKGVFCFSGVEASDALGSGVISTRAALRRLRHKGEVAMPYRGFYVIVPPEYRKTGCLPANQFIPFLMEHLKEPYYAGMLTAAEHYGAAHQRPQAFQVLLQHARPDISCGDVRIDFIIRKNAALMPVQDFKTPRGYVKVSTPEVTAFDLTGYPHHAGGLDNTATVLSELAEYLDGGKLAEIAALSPIAWSQRLGYLLDLIGEAGLADGLAEYVAGRKPVPTPLSPSQPYSGVRMVARWRLMPNEKVEPEI
;
A
#
# COMPACT_ATOMS: atom_id res chain seq x y z
N MET A 1 -4.93 30.49 -48.92
CA MET A 1 -5.15 30.49 -47.45
C MET A 1 -4.76 29.12 -46.93
N ASN A 2 -3.52 28.97 -46.47
CA ASN A 2 -3.10 27.77 -45.76
C ASN A 2 -3.51 27.96 -44.30
N HIS A 3 -4.56 27.25 -43.87
CA HIS A 3 -4.80 27.07 -42.44
C HIS A 3 -3.67 26.18 -41.89
N VAL A 4 -2.66 26.82 -41.31
CA VAL A 4 -1.77 26.15 -40.36
C VAL A 4 -2.66 25.80 -39.18
N ILE A 5 -3.01 24.53 -39.03
CA ILE A 5 -3.53 24.02 -37.76
C ILE A 5 -2.36 24.16 -36.79
N THR A 6 -2.37 25.23 -35.99
CA THR A 6 -1.42 25.39 -34.89
C THR A 6 -1.74 24.31 -33.87
N GLY A 7 -1.13 23.13 -34.03
CA GLY A 7 -1.21 22.07 -33.04
C GLY A 7 -0.69 22.59 -31.70
N MET A 8 -1.41 22.29 -30.62
CA MET A 8 -0.96 22.59 -29.26
C MET A 8 0.42 21.96 -29.04
N PHE A 9 1.36 22.69 -28.43
CA PHE A 9 2.64 22.10 -28.04
C PHE A 9 2.48 21.28 -26.76
N ILE A 10 3.35 20.28 -26.58
CA ILE A 10 3.31 19.43 -25.37
C ILE A 10 3.53 20.24 -24.07
N SER A 11 4.26 21.36 -24.14
CA SER A 11 4.41 22.29 -23.02
C SER A 11 3.07 22.92 -22.63
N ASP A 12 2.34 23.44 -23.62
CA ASP A 12 1.05 24.10 -23.40
C ASP A 12 0.02 23.11 -22.84
N TYR A 13 0.05 21.86 -23.30
CA TYR A 13 -0.77 20.78 -22.76
C TYR A 13 -0.49 20.53 -21.26
N ILE A 14 0.79 20.43 -20.89
CA ILE A 14 1.21 20.20 -19.51
C ILE A 14 0.85 21.38 -18.61
N ASP A 15 1.07 22.61 -19.08
CA ASP A 15 0.72 23.81 -18.33
C ASP A 15 -0.80 23.92 -18.15
N ALA A 16 -1.59 23.57 -19.17
CA ALA A 16 -3.04 23.53 -19.08
C ALA A 16 -3.56 22.46 -18.10
N LEU A 17 -2.90 21.29 -18.01
CA LEU A 17 -3.22 20.27 -17.01
C LEU A 17 -2.89 20.76 -15.59
N GLN A 18 -1.70 21.32 -15.38
CA GLN A 18 -1.27 21.84 -14.08
C GLN A 18 -2.17 22.98 -13.59
N ALA A 19 -2.61 23.87 -14.48
CA ALA A 19 -3.57 24.94 -14.16
C ALA A 19 -4.92 24.40 -13.65
N LYS A 20 -5.29 23.17 -14.02
CA LYS A 20 -6.49 22.47 -13.53
C LYS A 20 -6.22 21.59 -12.32
N GLY A 21 -4.98 21.57 -11.80
CA GLY A 21 -4.56 20.67 -10.72
C GLY A 21 -4.41 19.21 -11.15
N VAL A 22 -4.37 18.93 -12.46
CA VAL A 22 -4.20 17.58 -13.00
C VAL A 22 -2.71 17.31 -13.22
N PHE A 23 -2.21 16.24 -12.61
CA PHE A 23 -0.78 15.87 -12.70
C PHE A 23 -0.54 14.48 -13.27
N CYS A 24 -1.58 13.73 -13.60
CA CYS A 24 -1.48 12.42 -14.21
C CYS A 24 -2.21 12.42 -15.55
N PHE A 25 -1.66 11.74 -16.55
CA PHE A 25 -2.30 11.59 -17.86
C PHE A 25 -1.74 10.36 -18.60
N SER A 26 -2.46 9.88 -19.59
CA SER A 26 -2.05 8.79 -20.47
C SER A 26 -1.41 9.31 -21.75
N GLY A 27 -0.56 8.50 -22.36
CA GLY A 27 0.00 8.80 -23.68
C GLY A 27 -1.06 8.94 -24.78
N VAL A 28 -2.22 8.30 -24.60
CA VAL A 28 -3.37 8.40 -25.50
C VAL A 28 -4.01 9.78 -25.38
N GLU A 29 -4.34 10.22 -24.16
CA GLU A 29 -4.90 11.56 -23.90
C GLU A 29 -3.97 12.66 -24.42
N ALA A 30 -2.66 12.51 -24.23
CA ALA A 30 -1.68 13.45 -24.79
C ALA A 30 -1.70 13.44 -26.32
N SER A 31 -1.84 12.28 -26.97
CA SER A 31 -1.86 12.21 -28.44
C SER A 31 -3.11 12.86 -29.01
N ASP A 32 -4.25 12.61 -28.39
CA ASP A 32 -5.55 13.14 -28.78
C ASP A 32 -5.58 14.66 -28.60
N ALA A 33 -5.08 15.16 -27.46
CA ALA A 33 -5.06 16.58 -27.16
C ALA A 33 -4.14 17.37 -28.11
N LEU A 34 -2.98 16.79 -28.49
CA LEU A 34 -2.02 17.44 -29.39
C LEU A 34 -2.42 17.36 -30.88
N GLY A 35 -3.47 16.60 -31.23
CA GLY A 35 -3.81 16.28 -32.62
C GLY A 35 -2.64 15.63 -33.38
N SER A 36 -1.72 15.01 -32.65
CA SER A 36 -0.44 14.50 -33.17
C SER A 36 -0.46 12.98 -33.23
N GLY A 37 0.23 12.41 -34.22
CA GLY A 37 0.39 10.96 -34.30
C GLY A 37 1.19 10.39 -33.11
N VAL A 38 0.85 9.17 -32.69
CA VAL A 38 1.42 8.47 -31.52
C VAL A 38 2.96 8.51 -31.47
N ILE A 39 3.62 8.41 -32.62
CA ILE A 39 5.10 8.44 -32.72
C ILE A 39 5.64 9.82 -32.31
N SER A 40 5.03 10.90 -32.80
CA SER A 40 5.42 12.28 -32.49
C SER A 40 5.20 12.57 -31.01
N THR A 41 4.03 12.20 -30.48
CA THR A 41 3.68 12.32 -29.05
C THR A 41 4.68 11.59 -28.16
N ARG A 42 5.03 10.34 -28.51
CA ARG A 42 6.02 9.56 -27.75
C ARG A 42 7.41 10.19 -27.79
N ALA A 43 7.83 10.75 -28.93
CA ALA A 43 9.09 11.47 -29.04
C ALA A 43 9.09 12.74 -28.17
N ALA A 44 7.99 13.49 -28.13
CA ALA A 44 7.82 14.66 -27.27
C ALA A 44 7.89 14.30 -25.79
N LEU A 45 7.14 13.29 -25.34
CA LEU A 45 7.16 12.81 -23.96
C LEU A 45 8.53 12.26 -23.55
N ARG A 46 9.25 11.60 -24.46
CA ARG A 46 10.64 11.17 -24.20
C ARG A 46 11.56 12.36 -23.92
N ARG A 47 11.43 13.46 -24.67
CA ARG A 47 12.22 14.69 -24.44
C ARG A 47 11.92 15.29 -23.08
N LEU A 48 10.65 15.35 -22.67
CA LEU A 48 10.25 15.86 -21.36
C LEU A 48 10.76 14.98 -20.21
N ARG A 49 10.74 13.66 -20.38
CA ARG A 49 11.33 12.72 -19.42
C ARG A 49 12.83 12.94 -19.25
N HIS A 50 13.55 13.16 -20.34
CA HIS A 50 15.00 13.48 -20.28
C HIS A 50 15.28 14.81 -19.58
N LYS A 51 14.37 15.78 -19.67
CA LYS A 51 14.43 17.05 -18.92
C LYS A 51 13.96 16.91 -17.47
N GLY A 52 13.37 15.77 -17.08
CA GLY A 52 12.78 15.54 -15.76
C GLY A 52 11.45 16.24 -15.52
N GLU A 53 10.76 16.74 -16.55
CA GLU A 53 9.49 17.48 -16.39
C GLU A 53 8.28 16.55 -16.29
N VAL A 54 8.46 15.32 -16.74
CA VAL A 54 7.48 14.25 -16.69
C VAL A 54 8.20 12.96 -16.31
N ALA A 55 7.56 12.12 -15.51
CA ALA A 55 7.99 10.75 -15.27
C ALA A 55 6.94 9.75 -15.78
N MET A 56 7.32 8.48 -15.89
CA MET A 56 6.46 7.42 -16.41
C MET A 56 6.53 6.22 -15.46
N PRO A 57 5.80 6.24 -14.33
CA PRO A 57 5.84 5.16 -13.34
C PRO A 57 5.26 3.86 -13.90
N TYR A 58 4.38 3.94 -14.89
CA TYR A 58 3.85 2.79 -15.61
C TYR A 58 3.79 3.07 -17.11
N ARG A 59 4.00 2.04 -17.93
CA ARG A 59 4.05 2.21 -19.39
C ARG A 59 2.76 2.84 -19.92
N GLY A 60 2.89 4.02 -20.53
CA GLY A 60 1.74 4.74 -21.09
C GLY A 60 1.00 5.63 -20.10
N PHE A 61 1.37 5.60 -18.81
CA PHE A 61 0.87 6.49 -17.77
C PHE A 61 1.99 7.43 -17.32
N TYR A 62 1.71 8.72 -17.35
CA TYR A 62 2.68 9.78 -17.13
C TYR A 62 2.26 10.63 -15.94
N VAL A 63 3.26 11.07 -15.18
CA VAL A 63 3.09 12.04 -14.09
C VAL A 63 3.88 13.30 -14.42
N ILE A 64 3.26 14.46 -14.28
CA ILE A 64 3.94 15.75 -14.37
C ILE A 64 4.81 15.88 -13.12
N VAL A 65 6.07 16.31 -13.29
CA VAL A 65 7.06 16.48 -12.21
C VAL A 65 7.32 17.98 -12.01
N PRO A 66 6.62 18.60 -11.05
CA PRO A 66 6.86 19.98 -10.65
C PRO A 66 8.30 20.24 -10.20
N PRO A 67 8.75 21.51 -10.21
CA PRO A 67 10.09 21.89 -9.75
C PRO A 67 10.48 21.30 -8.39
N GLU A 68 9.57 21.27 -7.42
CA GLU A 68 9.82 20.76 -6.07
C GLU A 68 10.14 19.25 -6.01
N TYR A 69 9.74 18.49 -7.04
CA TYR A 69 9.99 17.05 -7.16
C TYR A 69 11.03 16.67 -8.22
N ARG A 70 11.66 17.64 -8.89
CA ARG A 70 12.67 17.39 -9.94
C ARG A 70 13.85 16.56 -9.42
N LYS A 71 14.28 16.79 -8.17
CA LYS A 71 15.36 16.03 -7.54
C LYS A 71 14.97 14.58 -7.28
N THR A 72 13.77 14.36 -6.76
CA THR A 72 13.19 13.02 -6.52
C THR A 72 12.90 12.30 -7.84
N GLY A 73 12.69 13.03 -8.94
CA GLY A 73 12.48 12.48 -10.28
C GLY A 73 11.08 11.90 -10.53
N CYS A 74 10.17 12.00 -9.55
CA CYS A 74 8.78 11.56 -9.65
C CYS A 74 7.92 12.22 -8.56
N LEU A 75 6.61 12.20 -8.73
CA LEU A 75 5.68 12.59 -7.66
C LEU A 75 5.70 11.57 -6.52
N PRO A 76 5.48 11.98 -5.26
CA PRO A 76 5.23 11.06 -4.16
C PRO A 76 4.12 10.05 -4.50
N ALA A 77 4.29 8.79 -4.10
CA ALA A 77 3.40 7.70 -4.50
C ALA A 77 1.93 7.96 -4.13
N ASN A 78 1.67 8.48 -2.92
CA ASN A 78 0.32 8.84 -2.47
C ASN A 78 -0.39 9.88 -3.36
N GLN A 79 0.32 10.60 -4.22
CA GLN A 79 -0.24 11.61 -5.10
C GLN A 79 -0.54 11.09 -6.51
N PHE A 80 -0.05 9.92 -6.91
CA PHE A 80 -0.33 9.35 -8.24
C PHE A 80 -0.89 7.94 -8.22
N ILE A 81 -0.71 7.17 -7.14
CA ILE A 81 -1.27 5.82 -7.03
C ILE A 81 -2.79 5.78 -7.21
N PRO A 82 -3.59 6.69 -6.64
CA PRO A 82 -5.04 6.71 -6.88
C PRO A 82 -5.39 6.77 -8.37
N PHE A 83 -4.74 7.67 -9.10
CA PHE A 83 -4.94 7.85 -10.54
C PHE A 83 -4.40 6.68 -11.36
N LEU A 84 -3.27 6.10 -10.96
CA LEU A 84 -2.72 4.91 -11.61
C LEU A 84 -3.66 3.72 -11.45
N MET A 85 -4.21 3.50 -10.26
CA MET A 85 -5.12 2.39 -9.99
C MET A 85 -6.46 2.58 -10.71
N GLU A 86 -6.95 3.81 -10.83
CA GLU A 86 -8.10 4.15 -11.69
C GLU A 86 -7.80 3.86 -13.17
N HIS A 87 -6.64 4.29 -13.68
CA HIS A 87 -6.20 4.01 -15.05
C HIS A 87 -6.13 2.50 -15.34
N LEU A 88 -5.69 1.71 -14.36
CA LEU A 88 -5.61 0.25 -14.45
C LEU A 88 -6.95 -0.45 -14.18
N LYS A 89 -7.96 0.29 -13.68
CA LYS A 89 -9.25 -0.23 -13.21
C LYS A 89 -9.08 -1.32 -12.15
N GLU A 90 -8.10 -1.15 -11.26
CA GLU A 90 -7.73 -2.14 -10.28
C GLU A 90 -8.10 -1.67 -8.87
N PRO A 91 -8.97 -2.39 -8.14
CA PRO A 91 -9.21 -2.12 -6.73
C PRO A 91 -7.92 -2.27 -5.92
N TYR A 92 -7.67 -1.33 -5.03
CA TYR A 92 -6.46 -1.28 -4.23
C TYR A 92 -6.70 -0.66 -2.87
N TYR A 93 -5.72 -0.83 -1.99
CA TYR A 93 -5.50 0.08 -0.87
C TYR A 93 -4.01 0.19 -0.55
N ALA A 94 -3.60 1.32 0.02
CA ALA A 94 -2.33 1.44 0.72
C ALA A 94 -2.45 0.69 2.05
N GLY A 95 -1.54 -0.26 2.29
CA GLY A 95 -1.59 -1.13 3.47
C GLY A 95 -0.22 -1.30 4.11
N MET A 96 -0.05 -2.32 4.96
CA MET A 96 1.22 -2.62 5.63
C MET A 96 1.79 -1.39 6.35
N LEU A 97 3.11 -1.14 6.27
CA LEU A 97 3.79 -0.04 6.95
C LEU A 97 3.36 1.33 6.40
N THR A 98 2.94 1.41 5.13
CA THR A 98 2.38 2.64 4.56
C THR A 98 1.08 3.04 5.24
N ALA A 99 0.19 2.07 5.50
CA ALA A 99 -1.03 2.37 6.26
C ALA A 99 -0.72 2.73 7.71
N ALA A 100 0.20 2.01 8.35
CA ALA A 100 0.64 2.32 9.70
C ALA A 100 1.18 3.76 9.82
N GLU A 101 1.98 4.22 8.85
CA GLU A 101 2.47 5.60 8.78
C GLU A 101 1.33 6.62 8.71
N HIS A 102 0.26 6.33 7.97
CA HIS A 102 -0.92 7.21 7.89
C HIS A 102 -1.66 7.35 9.22
N TYR A 103 -1.58 6.36 10.12
CA TYR A 103 -2.10 6.43 11.48
C TYR A 103 -1.05 6.93 12.50
N GLY A 104 0.15 7.31 12.05
CA GLY A 104 1.23 7.73 12.95
C GLY A 104 1.88 6.59 13.73
N ALA A 105 1.60 5.34 13.35
CA ALA A 105 2.05 4.11 14.00
C ALA A 105 3.20 3.43 13.24
N ALA A 106 4.10 4.22 12.65
CA ALA A 106 5.27 3.70 11.95
C ALA A 106 6.54 4.17 12.65
N HIS A 107 7.10 3.28 13.48
CA HIS A 107 8.37 3.47 14.19
C HIS A 107 9.49 4.00 13.30
N GLN A 108 9.55 3.50 12.06
CA GLN A 108 10.42 4.01 11.02
C GLN A 108 9.62 4.30 9.75
N ARG A 109 10.03 5.32 9.00
CA ARG A 109 9.40 5.62 7.71
C ARG A 109 9.58 4.45 6.74
N PRO A 110 8.50 3.99 6.08
CA PRO A 110 8.58 2.97 5.05
C PRO A 110 9.51 3.41 3.92
N GLN A 111 10.37 2.52 3.44
CA GLN A 111 11.26 2.80 2.31
C GLN A 111 10.54 2.78 0.96
N ALA A 112 9.38 2.12 0.90
CA ALA A 112 8.52 2.04 -0.28
C ALA A 112 7.06 2.25 0.12
N PHE A 113 6.28 2.76 -0.82
CA PHE A 113 4.83 2.88 -0.68
C PHE A 113 4.20 1.51 -1.00
N GLN A 114 3.57 0.89 -0.01
CA GLN A 114 3.08 -0.48 -0.08
C GLN A 114 1.60 -0.50 -0.47
N VAL A 115 1.30 -1.19 -1.57
CA VAL A 115 -0.04 -1.24 -2.16
C VAL A 115 -0.51 -2.68 -2.26
N LEU A 116 -1.68 -2.97 -1.71
CA LEU A 116 -2.27 -4.31 -1.76
C LEU A 116 -3.27 -4.41 -2.90
N LEU A 117 -3.11 -5.46 -3.71
CA LEU A 117 -3.89 -5.75 -4.90
C LEU A 117 -4.34 -7.21 -4.92
N GLN A 118 -5.34 -7.52 -5.75
CA GLN A 118 -5.80 -8.91 -5.91
C GLN A 118 -4.85 -9.77 -6.74
N HIS A 119 -4.07 -9.15 -7.64
CA HIS A 119 -3.23 -9.85 -8.60
C HIS A 119 -1.77 -9.43 -8.47
N ALA A 120 -0.87 -10.30 -8.93
CA ALA A 120 0.55 -10.02 -8.95
C ALA A 120 0.85 -8.87 -9.91
N ARG A 121 1.67 -7.92 -9.45
CA ARG A 121 2.14 -6.80 -10.27
C ARG A 121 3.62 -6.55 -10.01
N PRO A 122 4.41 -6.23 -11.04
CA PRO A 122 5.79 -5.78 -10.83
C PRO A 122 5.81 -4.46 -10.07
N ASP A 123 6.71 -4.37 -9.09
CA ASP A 123 7.00 -3.15 -8.34
C ASP A 123 7.38 -2.00 -9.28
N ILE A 124 7.11 -0.77 -8.83
CA ILE A 124 7.44 0.43 -9.59
C ILE A 124 8.64 1.13 -8.96
N SER A 125 9.55 1.56 -9.83
CA SER A 125 10.62 2.48 -9.51
C SER A 125 10.51 3.69 -10.43
N CYS A 126 10.30 4.86 -9.85
CA CYS A 126 10.12 6.12 -10.57
C CYS A 126 10.95 7.20 -9.87
N GLY A 127 12.12 7.51 -10.42
CA GLY A 127 13.12 8.29 -9.68
C GLY A 127 13.47 7.58 -8.36
N ASP A 128 13.44 8.31 -7.25
CA ASP A 128 13.66 7.78 -5.91
C ASP A 128 12.39 7.18 -5.29
N VAL A 129 11.25 7.26 -5.98
CA VAL A 129 9.98 6.73 -5.47
C VAL A 129 9.88 5.24 -5.77
N ARG A 130 9.64 4.46 -4.71
CA ARG A 130 9.46 3.00 -4.74
C ARG A 130 8.02 2.66 -4.37
N ILE A 131 7.43 1.73 -5.11
CA ILE A 131 6.10 1.19 -4.82
C ILE A 131 6.20 -0.33 -4.87
N ASP A 132 5.83 -0.95 -3.76
CA ASP A 132 5.82 -2.39 -3.62
C ASP A 132 4.38 -2.88 -3.73
N PHE A 133 4.13 -3.81 -4.65
CA PHE A 133 2.81 -4.41 -4.82
C PHE A 133 2.74 -5.76 -4.10
N ILE A 134 1.78 -5.87 -3.18
CA ILE A 134 1.60 -7.05 -2.33
C ILE A 134 0.26 -7.70 -2.67
N ILE A 135 0.27 -9.03 -2.81
CA ILE A 135 -0.93 -9.76 -3.23
C ILE A 135 -1.80 -10.09 -2.01
N ARG A 136 -3.00 -9.53 -2.00
CA ARG A 136 -4.12 -9.87 -1.11
C ARG A 136 -5.31 -10.29 -1.97
N LYS A 137 -5.58 -11.61 -2.04
CA LYS A 137 -6.62 -12.18 -2.94
C LYS A 137 -7.99 -11.51 -2.83
N ASN A 138 -8.38 -11.08 -1.63
CA ASN A 138 -9.63 -10.38 -1.36
C ASN A 138 -9.45 -8.88 -1.09
N ALA A 139 -8.43 -8.24 -1.69
CA ALA A 139 -8.13 -6.82 -1.45
C ALA A 139 -9.34 -5.91 -1.63
N ALA A 140 -10.17 -6.15 -2.66
CA ALA A 140 -11.38 -5.38 -2.94
C ALA A 140 -12.46 -5.46 -1.85
N LEU A 141 -12.38 -6.44 -0.94
CA LEU A 141 -13.33 -6.62 0.17
C LEU A 141 -12.83 -5.99 1.48
N MET A 142 -11.57 -5.52 1.52
CA MET A 142 -11.00 -4.98 2.74
C MET A 142 -11.59 -3.60 3.05
N PRO A 143 -12.04 -3.34 4.29
CA PRO A 143 -12.42 -2.00 4.72
C PRO A 143 -11.26 -1.01 4.60
N VAL A 144 -11.54 0.15 4.02
CA VAL A 144 -10.59 1.24 3.76
C VAL A 144 -11.13 2.58 4.25
N GLN A 145 -10.23 3.54 4.48
CA GLN A 145 -10.51 4.93 4.79
C GLN A 145 -9.85 5.86 3.76
N ASP A 146 -10.42 7.05 3.56
CA ASP A 146 -9.86 8.08 2.69
C ASP A 146 -8.91 8.99 3.46
N PHE A 147 -7.64 9.02 3.04
CA PHE A 147 -6.65 9.96 3.55
C PHE A 147 -6.37 11.06 2.55
N LYS A 148 -6.41 12.32 3.02
CA LYS A 148 -6.13 13.49 2.18
C LYS A 148 -4.68 13.50 1.74
N THR A 149 -4.46 13.86 0.49
CA THR A 149 -3.14 14.14 -0.09
C THR A 149 -3.16 15.51 -0.75
N PRO A 150 -2.00 16.12 -1.05
CA PRO A 150 -1.96 17.39 -1.78
C PRO A 150 -2.65 17.36 -3.15
N ARG A 151 -2.91 16.16 -3.70
CA ARG A 151 -3.47 15.96 -5.04
C ARG A 151 -4.72 15.06 -5.04
N GLY A 152 -5.43 14.95 -3.91
CA GLY A 152 -6.69 14.21 -3.82
C GLY A 152 -6.78 13.36 -2.55
N TYR A 153 -7.16 12.10 -2.70
CA TYR A 153 -7.29 11.14 -1.62
C TYR A 153 -6.62 9.83 -1.99
N VAL A 154 -6.08 9.13 -0.99
CA VAL A 154 -5.60 7.76 -1.12
C VAL A 154 -6.43 6.85 -0.23
N LYS A 155 -6.77 5.67 -0.76
CA LYS A 155 -7.46 4.62 0.00
C LYS A 155 -6.43 3.90 0.87
N VAL A 156 -6.62 3.93 2.18
CA VAL A 156 -5.73 3.30 3.17
C VAL A 156 -6.52 2.22 3.91
N SER A 157 -5.92 1.08 4.21
CA SER A 157 -6.56 0.05 5.04
C SER A 157 -6.97 0.63 6.40
N THR A 158 -8.08 0.17 6.94
CA THR A 158 -8.43 0.41 8.36
C THR A 158 -7.33 -0.11 9.29
N PRO A 159 -7.19 0.42 10.52
CA PRO A 159 -6.21 -0.08 11.49
C PRO A 159 -6.28 -1.60 11.68
N GLU A 160 -7.49 -2.15 11.72
CA GLU A 160 -7.73 -3.58 11.90
C GLU A 160 -7.25 -4.41 10.70
N VAL A 161 -7.51 -3.96 9.47
CA VAL A 161 -6.98 -4.60 8.26
C VAL A 161 -5.45 -4.52 8.26
N THR A 162 -4.88 -3.37 8.61
CA THR A 162 -3.43 -3.17 8.72
C THR A 162 -2.80 -4.15 9.71
N ALA A 163 -3.39 -4.35 10.89
CA ALA A 163 -2.91 -5.31 11.88
C ALA A 163 -2.90 -6.76 11.35
N PHE A 164 -3.96 -7.15 10.62
CA PHE A 164 -4.00 -8.44 9.93
C PHE A 164 -2.92 -8.56 8.85
N ASP A 165 -2.74 -7.54 8.01
CA ASP A 165 -1.76 -7.57 6.93
C ASP A 165 -0.33 -7.65 7.45
N LEU A 166 0.03 -6.86 8.47
CA LEU A 166 1.35 -6.91 9.13
C LEU A 166 1.63 -8.34 9.66
N THR A 167 0.64 -8.95 10.31
CA THR A 167 0.73 -10.31 10.84
C THR A 167 0.78 -11.38 9.74
N GLY A 168 0.06 -11.17 8.65
CA GLY A 168 -0.04 -12.10 7.53
C GLY A 168 1.20 -12.09 6.64
N TYR A 169 1.85 -10.93 6.56
CA TYR A 169 2.96 -10.65 5.66
C TYR A 169 4.17 -10.03 6.39
N PRO A 170 4.68 -10.61 7.48
CA PRO A 170 5.70 -9.97 8.32
C PRO A 170 7.00 -9.67 7.55
N HIS A 171 7.33 -10.44 6.52
CA HIS A 171 8.49 -10.18 5.64
C HIS A 171 8.39 -8.85 4.87
N HIS A 172 7.19 -8.38 4.55
CA HIS A 172 6.96 -7.05 3.99
C HIS A 172 6.97 -5.94 5.06
N ALA A 173 6.97 -6.33 6.34
CA ALA A 173 7.05 -5.44 7.49
C ALA A 173 8.43 -5.48 8.18
N GLY A 174 9.46 -6.08 7.58
CA GLY A 174 10.79 -6.18 8.20
C GLY A 174 10.93 -7.26 9.28
N GLY A 175 9.97 -8.18 9.40
CA GLY A 175 9.99 -9.30 10.34
C GLY A 175 8.94 -9.18 11.45
N LEU A 176 8.91 -10.17 12.35
CA LEU A 176 7.95 -10.21 13.45
C LEU A 176 8.26 -9.19 14.55
N ASP A 177 9.54 -8.87 14.79
CA ASP A 177 9.95 -7.83 15.75
C ASP A 177 9.36 -6.47 15.38
N ASN A 178 9.63 -6.00 14.16
CA ASN A 178 9.07 -4.73 13.69
C ASN A 178 7.54 -4.79 13.53
N THR A 179 6.98 -5.97 13.21
CA THR A 179 5.51 -6.15 13.22
C THR A 179 4.94 -5.88 14.62
N ALA A 180 5.56 -6.43 15.68
CA ALA A 180 5.12 -6.21 17.05
C ALA A 180 5.29 -4.75 17.50
N THR A 181 6.41 -4.10 17.14
CA THR A 181 6.63 -2.67 17.38
C THR A 181 5.56 -1.80 16.72
N VAL A 182 5.26 -2.03 15.44
CA VAL A 182 4.23 -1.28 14.72
C VAL A 182 2.84 -1.55 15.31
N LEU A 183 2.57 -2.79 15.74
CA LEU A 183 1.31 -3.13 16.40
C LEU A 183 1.13 -2.42 17.74
N SER A 184 2.18 -2.19 18.52
CA SER A 184 2.06 -1.45 19.79
C SER A 184 1.73 0.02 19.60
N GLU A 185 2.26 0.66 18.57
CA GLU A 185 1.87 2.02 18.21
C GLU A 185 0.46 2.06 17.58
N LEU A 186 0.12 1.06 16.76
CA LEU A 186 -1.18 0.99 16.08
C LEU A 186 -2.34 0.67 17.04
N ALA A 187 -2.05 0.07 18.20
CA ALA A 187 -3.04 -0.35 19.18
C ALA A 187 -3.96 0.78 19.64
N GLU A 188 -3.46 2.02 19.72
CA GLU A 188 -4.26 3.20 20.07
C GLU A 188 -5.43 3.47 19.10
N TYR A 189 -5.35 2.95 17.88
CA TYR A 189 -6.33 3.15 16.82
C TYR A 189 -7.20 1.92 16.55
N LEU A 190 -6.91 0.79 17.19
CA LEU A 190 -7.62 -0.48 16.99
C LEU A 190 -8.94 -0.51 17.76
N ASP A 191 -9.97 -1.06 17.13
CA ASP A 191 -11.22 -1.47 17.78
C ASP A 191 -11.30 -3.00 17.82
N GLY A 192 -11.34 -3.58 19.03
CA GLY A 192 -11.39 -5.03 19.22
C GLY A 192 -12.64 -5.70 18.62
N GLY A 193 -13.77 -4.99 18.58
CA GLY A 193 -14.99 -5.45 17.93
C GLY A 193 -14.82 -5.54 16.42
N LYS A 194 -14.30 -4.48 15.79
CA LYS A 194 -14.01 -4.47 14.35
C LYS A 194 -12.95 -5.51 13.97
N LEU A 195 -11.93 -5.73 14.80
CA LEU A 195 -10.95 -6.79 14.60
C LEU A 195 -11.63 -8.16 14.50
N ALA A 196 -12.56 -8.44 15.41
CA ALA A 196 -13.31 -9.69 15.40
C ALA A 196 -14.24 -9.82 14.19
N GLU A 197 -14.92 -8.74 13.80
CA GLU A 197 -15.81 -8.69 12.62
C GLU A 197 -15.08 -9.05 11.33
N ILE A 198 -13.87 -8.51 11.13
CA ILE A 198 -13.11 -8.74 9.89
C ILE A 198 -12.28 -10.02 9.91
N ALA A 199 -12.19 -10.74 11.03
CA ALA A 199 -11.34 -11.93 11.18
C ALA A 199 -11.66 -13.01 10.15
N ALA A 200 -12.93 -13.16 9.77
CA ALA A 200 -13.37 -14.12 8.75
C ALA A 200 -12.89 -13.79 7.32
N LEU A 201 -12.42 -12.57 7.09
CA LEU A 201 -11.86 -12.15 5.80
C LEU A 201 -10.37 -12.51 5.65
N SER A 202 -9.75 -13.08 6.68
CA SER A 202 -8.35 -13.49 6.70
C SER A 202 -8.22 -15.00 6.99
N PRO A 203 -7.12 -15.65 6.57
CA PRO A 203 -6.82 -17.01 7.04
C PRO A 203 -6.81 -17.05 8.56
N ILE A 204 -7.44 -18.06 9.16
CA ILE A 204 -7.57 -18.14 10.63
C ILE A 204 -6.22 -18.16 11.37
N ALA A 205 -5.17 -18.67 10.73
CA ALA A 205 -3.81 -18.62 11.25
C ALA A 205 -3.33 -17.19 11.54
N TRP A 206 -3.83 -16.19 10.82
CA TRP A 206 -3.50 -14.80 11.06
C TRP A 206 -4.17 -14.29 12.34
N SER A 207 -5.42 -14.68 12.62
CA SER A 207 -6.07 -14.36 13.91
C SER A 207 -5.35 -15.01 15.08
N GLN A 208 -4.86 -16.26 14.92
CA GLN A 208 -4.06 -16.95 15.94
C GLN A 208 -2.75 -16.20 16.24
N ARG A 209 -2.05 -15.72 15.20
CA ARG A 209 -0.80 -14.97 15.34
C ARG A 209 -1.02 -13.55 15.87
N LEU A 210 -2.01 -12.83 15.33
CA LEU A 210 -2.31 -11.46 15.72
C LEU A 210 -2.74 -11.40 17.18
N GLY A 211 -3.62 -12.31 17.60
CA GLY A 211 -4.02 -12.38 19.01
C GLY A 211 -2.86 -12.65 19.96
N TYR A 212 -1.93 -13.54 19.59
CA TYR A 212 -0.71 -13.76 20.38
C TYR A 212 0.21 -12.54 20.40
N LEU A 213 0.38 -11.86 19.27
CA LEU A 213 1.21 -10.65 19.20
C LEU A 213 0.61 -9.51 20.04
N LEU A 214 -0.72 -9.32 20.02
CA LEU A 214 -1.41 -8.37 20.89
C LEU A 214 -1.24 -8.71 22.38
N ASP A 215 -1.37 -9.99 22.75
CA ASP A 215 -1.07 -10.44 24.12
C ASP A 215 0.38 -10.13 24.52
N LEU A 216 1.34 -10.34 23.61
CA LEU A 216 2.76 -10.12 23.84
C LEU A 216 3.09 -8.66 24.14
N ILE A 217 2.44 -7.72 23.44
CA ILE A 217 2.65 -6.27 23.62
C ILE A 217 1.78 -5.66 24.74
N GLY A 218 1.04 -6.48 25.50
CA GLY A 218 0.21 -6.01 26.61
C GLY A 218 -1.21 -5.59 26.24
N GLU A 219 -1.62 -5.78 24.99
CA GLU A 219 -2.91 -5.34 24.42
C GLU A 219 -3.94 -6.48 24.33
N ALA A 220 -3.92 -7.38 25.32
CA ALA A 220 -4.74 -8.59 25.34
C ALA A 220 -6.26 -8.32 25.24
N GLY A 221 -6.73 -7.16 25.71
CA GLY A 221 -8.15 -6.77 25.67
C GLY A 221 -8.65 -6.50 24.24
N LEU A 222 -7.80 -5.98 23.35
CA LEU A 222 -8.14 -5.80 21.94
C LEU A 222 -8.34 -7.16 21.23
N ALA A 223 -7.74 -8.22 21.75
CA ALA A 223 -7.73 -9.54 21.14
C ALA A 223 -8.88 -10.45 21.60
N ASP A 224 -9.70 -10.06 22.58
CA ASP A 224 -10.71 -10.96 23.17
C ASP A 224 -11.69 -11.55 22.15
N GLY A 225 -12.23 -10.72 21.24
CA GLY A 225 -13.10 -11.19 20.17
C GLY A 225 -12.40 -12.13 19.18
N LEU A 226 -11.09 -11.96 18.96
CA LEU A 226 -10.29 -12.92 18.17
C LEU A 226 -10.11 -14.25 18.91
N ALA A 227 -9.96 -14.22 20.24
CA ALA A 227 -9.84 -15.44 21.05
C ALA A 227 -11.13 -16.26 20.98
N GLU A 228 -12.29 -15.61 21.08
CA GLU A 228 -13.60 -16.25 20.88
C GLU A 228 -13.75 -16.84 19.47
N TYR A 229 -13.37 -16.07 18.45
CA TYR A 229 -13.39 -16.52 17.06
C TYR A 229 -12.53 -17.79 16.84
N VAL A 230 -11.30 -17.80 17.36
CA VAL A 230 -10.40 -18.95 17.29
C VAL A 230 -10.95 -20.15 18.08
N ALA A 231 -11.47 -19.92 19.29
CA ALA A 231 -12.03 -20.98 20.14
C ALA A 231 -13.27 -21.63 19.50
N GLY A 232 -14.16 -20.85 18.89
CA GLY A 232 -15.36 -21.33 18.22
C GLY A 232 -15.06 -22.14 16.96
N ARG A 233 -14.05 -21.73 16.18
CA ARG A 233 -13.63 -22.42 14.95
C ARG A 233 -12.76 -23.65 15.20
N LYS A 234 -12.08 -23.72 16.35
CA LYS A 234 -11.17 -24.80 16.75
C LYS A 234 -10.15 -25.16 15.64
N PRO A 235 -9.40 -24.20 15.10
CA PRO A 235 -8.42 -24.47 14.05
C PRO A 235 -7.34 -25.43 14.53
N VAL A 236 -6.62 -26.00 13.58
CA VAL A 236 -5.38 -26.71 13.87
C VAL A 236 -4.35 -25.75 14.47
N PRO A 237 -3.44 -26.23 15.33
CA PRO A 237 -2.38 -25.39 15.83
C PRO A 237 -1.47 -24.87 14.70
N THR A 238 -0.98 -23.64 14.81
CA THR A 238 -0.07 -23.04 13.82
C THR A 238 1.17 -22.47 14.50
N PRO A 239 2.36 -22.52 13.88
CA PRO A 239 3.52 -21.79 14.38
C PRO A 239 3.33 -20.28 14.22
N LEU A 240 3.96 -19.52 15.12
CA LEU A 240 4.09 -18.07 15.00
C LEU A 240 4.87 -17.71 13.73
N SER A 241 6.01 -18.38 13.52
CA SER A 241 6.88 -18.20 12.36
C SER A 241 6.94 -19.49 11.53
N PRO A 242 6.23 -19.57 10.39
CA PRO A 242 6.14 -20.80 9.58
C PRO A 242 7.48 -21.29 9.02
N SER A 243 8.46 -20.40 8.86
CA SER A 243 9.79 -20.71 8.35
C SER A 243 10.73 -21.31 9.40
N GLN A 244 10.38 -21.23 10.69
CA GLN A 244 11.21 -21.72 11.79
C GLN A 244 10.78 -23.13 12.25
N PRO A 245 11.71 -23.97 12.75
CA PRO A 245 11.36 -25.25 13.36
C PRO A 245 10.39 -25.09 14.54
N TYR A 246 9.42 -26.01 14.68
CA TYR A 246 8.43 -25.97 15.77
C TYR A 246 8.21 -27.32 16.47
N SER A 247 9.05 -28.31 16.20
CA SER A 247 9.00 -29.60 16.89
C SER A 247 9.27 -29.42 18.39
N GLY A 248 8.39 -29.96 19.23
CA GLY A 248 8.50 -29.84 20.70
C GLY A 248 8.13 -28.47 21.28
N VAL A 249 7.72 -27.49 20.45
CA VAL A 249 7.29 -26.18 20.95
C VAL A 249 5.93 -26.31 21.65
N ARG A 250 5.88 -25.87 22.90
CA ARG A 250 4.63 -25.90 23.69
C ARG A 250 3.64 -24.88 23.12
N MET A 251 2.43 -25.35 22.83
CA MET A 251 1.35 -24.52 22.33
C MET A 251 0.77 -23.60 23.42
N VAL A 252 0.51 -22.35 23.06
CA VAL A 252 -0.33 -21.41 23.80
C VAL A 252 -1.79 -21.74 23.51
N ALA A 253 -2.50 -22.26 24.52
CA ALA A 253 -3.83 -22.83 24.35
C ALA A 253 -4.88 -21.84 23.83
N ARG A 254 -4.86 -20.59 24.32
CA ARG A 254 -5.80 -19.52 23.94
C ARG A 254 -5.84 -19.31 22.43
N TRP A 255 -4.66 -19.30 21.81
CA TRP A 255 -4.49 -19.03 20.37
C TRP A 255 -4.33 -20.29 19.52
N ARG A 256 -4.18 -21.45 20.16
CA ARG A 256 -3.70 -22.67 19.52
C ARG A 256 -2.44 -22.39 18.68
N LEU A 257 -1.50 -21.64 19.25
CA LEU A 257 -0.31 -21.16 18.55
C LEU A 257 0.95 -21.75 19.17
N MET A 258 1.93 -22.14 18.36
CA MET A 258 3.26 -22.53 18.81
C MET A 258 4.22 -21.33 18.64
N PRO A 259 4.62 -20.64 19.72
CA PRO A 259 5.52 -19.49 19.66
C PRO A 259 6.97 -19.96 19.45
N ASN A 260 7.29 -20.29 18.20
CA ASN A 260 8.56 -20.89 17.79
C ASN A 260 9.64 -19.88 17.37
N GLU A 261 9.38 -18.59 17.58
CA GLU A 261 10.31 -17.49 17.37
C GLU A 261 10.17 -16.54 18.56
N LYS A 262 11.30 -16.05 19.08
CA LYS A 262 11.28 -14.99 20.09
C LYS A 262 11.06 -13.67 19.38
N VAL A 263 10.11 -12.88 19.85
CA VAL A 263 9.77 -11.57 19.29
C VAL A 263 10.12 -10.50 20.32
N GLU A 264 10.89 -9.50 19.92
CA GLU A 264 11.40 -8.42 20.77
C GLU A 264 10.98 -7.06 20.17
N PRO A 265 9.82 -6.51 20.56
CA PRO A 265 9.39 -5.19 20.09
C PRO A 265 10.24 -4.07 20.72
N GLU A 266 10.41 -2.99 19.96
CA GLU A 266 11.06 -1.74 20.40
C GLU A 266 9.99 -0.77 20.92
N ILE A 267 9.72 -0.78 22.23
CA ILE A 267 8.66 0.02 22.88
C ILE A 267 9.28 1.08 23.80
#